data_AF-A0A6J4R906-F1
#
_entry.id   AF-A0A6J4R906-F1
#
_cell.length_a   1.000
_cell.length_b   1.000
_cell.length_c   1.000
_cell.angle_alpha   90.00
_cell.angle_beta   90.00
_cell.angle_gamma   90.00
#
_symmetry.space_group_name_H-M   'P 1'
#
loop_
_entity.id
_entity.type
_entity.pdbx_description
1 polymer ?
#
loop_
_entity_poly.entity_id
_entity_poly.type
_entity_poly.pdbx_seq_one_letter_code
_entity_poly.pdbx_strand_id
1 'polypeptide(L)'
;PGYAQGYAPPPINWIDRGRVYKVGQKTCVPVDCYEDVLVIEEFERNKPGAYQLKYYAPGVGDIRVGWRGPEEEEKEGLDLVKDERLGPEALGKARANALKLEKHAYEIKDYYSKTEPAKPTL
;
A
#
# COMPACT_ATOMS: atom_id res chain seq x y z
N PRO A 1 -4.67 13.18 -14.43
CA PRO A 1 -6.04 12.63 -14.22
C PRO A 1 -5.99 11.65 -13.04
N GLY A 2 -7.04 11.55 -12.23
CA GLY A 2 -7.06 10.63 -11.08
C GLY A 2 -7.78 9.32 -11.36
N TYR A 3 -7.29 8.22 -10.79
CA TYR A 3 -7.82 6.86 -10.92
C TYR A 3 -8.43 6.37 -9.60
N ALA A 4 -9.18 5.26 -9.64
CA ALA A 4 -9.73 4.64 -8.44
C ALA A 4 -8.72 3.65 -7.84
N GLN A 5 -8.60 3.63 -6.52
CA GLN A 5 -7.73 2.72 -5.78
C GLN A 5 -8.53 1.79 -4.87
N GLY A 6 -9.62 2.30 -4.31
CA GLY A 6 -10.51 1.53 -3.46
C GLY A 6 -11.94 2.03 -3.52
N TYR A 7 -12.88 1.13 -3.26
CA TYR A 7 -14.30 1.46 -3.17
C TYR A 7 -14.98 0.57 -2.14
N ALA A 8 -15.65 1.19 -1.17
CA ALA A 8 -16.60 0.52 -0.29
C ALA A 8 -17.94 1.27 -0.32
N PRO A 9 -19.04 0.61 -0.74
CA PRO A 9 -20.37 1.22 -0.79
C PRO A 9 -20.93 1.51 0.62
N PRO A 10 -22.12 2.12 0.73
CA PRO A 10 -22.82 2.22 2.01
C PRO A 10 -22.85 0.88 2.78
N PRO A 11 -22.67 0.90 4.11
CA PRO A 11 -22.59 2.10 4.96
C PRO A 11 -21.18 2.72 5.08
N ILE A 12 -20.13 2.09 4.54
CA ILE A 12 -18.74 2.53 4.70
C ILE A 12 -18.44 3.80 3.91
N ASN A 13 -19.07 3.95 2.72
CA ASN A 13 -19.02 5.18 1.90
C ASN A 13 -17.59 5.70 1.65
N TRP A 14 -16.67 4.80 1.32
CA TRP A 14 -15.27 5.10 1.12
C TRP A 14 -14.91 5.01 -0.36
N ILE A 15 -14.31 6.07 -0.91
CA ILE A 15 -13.92 6.15 -2.32
C ILE A 15 -12.50 6.68 -2.39
N ASP A 16 -11.56 5.75 -2.41
CA ASP A 16 -10.14 6.08 -2.48
C ASP A 16 -9.68 6.25 -3.92
N ARG A 17 -8.88 7.30 -4.12
CA ARG A 17 -8.41 7.73 -5.44
C ARG A 17 -6.97 8.14 -5.38
N GLY A 18 -6.26 7.76 -6.44
CA GLY A 18 -4.87 8.14 -6.64
C GLY A 18 -4.73 9.08 -7.81
N ARG A 19 -3.69 9.93 -7.77
CA ARG A 19 -3.16 10.58 -8.96
C ARG A 19 -1.66 10.82 -8.83
N VAL A 20 -0.98 10.88 -9.97
CA VAL A 20 0.42 11.34 -10.00
C VAL A 20 0.46 12.77 -9.50
N TYR A 21 1.23 13.00 -8.43
CA TYR A 21 1.44 14.32 -7.84
C TYR A 21 2.77 14.92 -8.31
N LYS A 22 3.85 14.14 -8.21
CA LYS A 22 5.19 14.55 -8.65
C LYS A 22 5.95 13.37 -9.26
N VAL A 23 6.91 13.68 -10.11
CA VAL A 23 7.84 12.72 -10.73
C VAL A 23 9.26 13.23 -10.58
N GLY A 24 10.26 12.37 -10.77
CA GLY A 24 11.67 12.79 -10.76
C GLY A 24 12.14 13.33 -9.41
N GLN A 25 11.50 12.93 -8.31
CA GLN A 25 11.86 13.43 -6.99
C GLN A 25 13.10 12.71 -6.45
N LYS A 26 13.79 13.37 -5.52
CA LYS A 26 14.85 12.76 -4.71
C LYS A 26 14.42 12.77 -3.26
N THR A 27 14.54 11.63 -2.57
CA THR A 27 14.27 11.53 -1.12
C THR A 27 15.21 10.52 -0.48
N CYS A 28 15.53 10.73 0.78
CA CYS A 28 16.31 9.80 1.59
C CYS A 28 15.42 9.19 2.66
N VAL A 29 15.65 7.92 2.93
CA VAL A 29 15.06 7.11 4.01
C VAL A 29 16.21 6.37 4.69
N PRO A 30 16.00 5.68 5.82
CA PRO A 30 17.10 5.03 6.53
C PRO A 30 17.91 4.02 5.72
N VAL A 31 17.31 3.39 4.69
CA VAL A 31 18.02 2.45 3.81
C VAL A 31 18.96 3.14 2.82
N ASP A 32 18.49 4.17 2.10
CA ASP A 32 19.28 4.87 1.08
C ASP A 32 18.62 6.21 0.66
N CYS A 33 19.31 6.96 -0.19
CA CYS A 33 18.76 8.07 -0.96
C CYS A 33 18.40 7.61 -2.37
N TYR A 34 17.13 7.75 -2.73
CA TYR A 34 16.61 7.36 -4.03
C TYR A 34 16.39 8.58 -4.94
N GLU A 35 16.66 8.40 -6.23
CA GLU A 35 16.39 9.35 -7.31
C GLU A 35 15.26 8.82 -8.20
N ASP A 36 14.77 9.67 -9.11
CA ASP A 36 13.65 9.37 -10.01
C ASP A 36 12.37 8.87 -9.31
N VAL A 37 12.12 9.36 -8.10
CA VAL A 37 10.99 8.93 -7.27
C VAL A 37 9.68 9.49 -7.81
N LEU A 38 8.71 8.59 -7.98
CA LEU A 38 7.31 8.89 -8.30
C LEU A 38 6.55 9.13 -7.00
N VAL A 39 5.81 10.24 -6.93
CA VAL A 39 4.91 10.52 -5.80
C VAL A 39 3.47 10.43 -6.29
N ILE A 40 2.74 9.47 -5.74
CA ILE A 40 1.28 9.40 -5.86
C ILE A 40 0.69 10.13 -4.66
N GLU A 41 -0.34 10.92 -4.90
CA GLU A 41 -1.21 11.37 -3.82
C GLU A 41 -2.54 10.62 -3.86
N GLU A 42 -2.91 10.08 -2.71
CA GLU A 42 -4.14 9.35 -2.44
C GLU A 42 -5.09 10.26 -1.67
N PHE A 43 -6.37 10.25 -2.03
CA PHE A 43 -7.37 11.16 -1.51
C PHE A 43 -8.80 10.66 -1.72
N GLU A 44 -9.68 11.08 -0.82
CA GLU A 44 -11.12 10.92 -0.99
C GLU A 44 -11.75 12.22 -1.54
N ARG A 45 -12.61 12.12 -2.55
CA ARG A 45 -13.24 13.31 -3.16
C ARG A 45 -14.10 14.11 -2.17
N ASN A 46 -14.67 13.44 -1.19
CA ASN A 46 -15.50 13.99 -0.13
C ASN A 46 -14.72 14.50 1.09
N LYS A 47 -13.38 14.35 1.11
CA LYS A 47 -12.50 14.90 2.16
C LYS A 47 -11.44 15.82 1.55
N PRO A 48 -11.85 16.98 0.99
CA PRO A 48 -10.91 17.89 0.35
C PRO A 48 -9.92 18.43 1.38
N GLY A 49 -8.64 18.50 1.01
CA GLY A 49 -7.61 19.04 1.90
C GLY A 49 -6.87 17.99 2.72
N ALA A 50 -7.30 16.72 2.68
CA ALA A 50 -6.61 15.58 3.24
C ALA A 50 -5.99 14.74 2.12
N TYR A 51 -4.68 14.48 2.19
CA TYR A 51 -3.95 13.73 1.17
C TYR A 51 -2.85 12.90 1.80
N GLN A 52 -2.85 11.62 1.49
CA GLN A 52 -1.73 10.74 1.76
C GLN A 52 -0.78 10.71 0.57
N LEU A 53 0.53 10.67 0.82
CA LEU A 53 1.57 10.63 -0.21
C LEU A 53 2.27 9.28 -0.17
N LYS A 54 2.39 8.62 -1.32
CA LYS A 54 3.16 7.37 -1.49
C LYS A 54 4.31 7.62 -2.44
N TYR A 55 5.53 7.31 -2.01
CA TYR A 55 6.77 7.58 -2.75
C TYR A 55 7.32 6.26 -3.28
N TYR A 56 7.39 6.11 -4.60
CA TYR A 56 7.87 4.90 -5.25
C TYR A 56 9.22 5.11 -5.92
N ALA A 57 10.21 4.26 -5.60
CA ALA A 57 11.51 4.23 -6.24
C ALA A 57 11.62 3.09 -7.28
N PRO A 58 12.27 3.32 -8.43
CA PRO A 58 12.50 2.27 -9.44
C PRO A 58 13.21 1.04 -8.87
N GLY A 59 12.66 -0.15 -9.14
CA GLY A 59 13.25 -1.42 -8.72
C GLY A 59 13.10 -1.75 -7.23
N VAL A 60 12.43 -0.89 -6.45
CA VAL A 60 12.20 -1.09 -5.01
C VAL A 60 10.71 -1.15 -4.70
N GLY A 61 9.93 -0.17 -5.17
CA GLY A 61 8.52 -0.01 -4.79
C GLY A 61 8.33 1.15 -3.83
N ASP A 62 7.36 1.04 -2.92
CA ASP A 62 7.07 2.09 -1.94
C ASP A 62 8.22 2.21 -0.93
N ILE A 63 8.84 3.38 -0.87
CA ILE A 63 9.97 3.68 0.01
C ILE A 63 9.58 4.61 1.15
N ARG A 64 8.47 5.34 1.03
CA ARG A 64 8.08 6.37 2.00
C ARG A 64 6.60 6.70 1.88
N VAL A 65 5.95 6.86 3.03
CA VAL A 65 4.63 7.45 3.17
C VAL A 65 4.76 8.81 3.84
N GLY A 66 3.98 9.76 3.36
CA GLY A 66 3.83 11.07 4.00
C GLY A 66 2.42 11.59 3.81
N TRP A 67 2.26 12.89 4.06
CA TRP A 67 0.97 13.54 4.02
C TRP A 67 1.09 15.00 3.58
N ARG A 68 -0.02 15.60 3.15
CA ARG A 68 -0.11 17.05 2.96
C ARG A 68 -1.54 17.55 3.11
N GLY A 69 -1.64 18.87 3.28
CA GLY A 69 -2.90 19.58 3.34
C GLY A 69 -3.39 19.79 4.78
N PRO A 70 -4.24 20.80 5.00
CA PRO A 70 -4.62 21.22 6.35
C PRO A 70 -5.58 20.26 7.04
N GLU A 71 -6.35 19.47 6.27
CA GLU A 71 -7.38 18.56 6.78
C GLU A 71 -6.87 17.12 6.97
N GLU A 72 -5.59 16.87 6.73
CA GLU A 72 -4.98 15.56 6.98
C GLU A 72 -4.63 15.43 8.47
N GLU A 73 -5.50 14.73 9.21
CA GLU A 73 -5.39 14.58 10.66
C GLU A 73 -4.44 13.45 11.07
N GLU A 74 -4.40 12.34 10.33
CA GLU A 74 -3.60 11.15 10.70
C GLU A 74 -2.11 11.42 10.55
N LYS A 75 -1.76 12.25 9.56
CA LYS A 75 -0.38 12.69 9.31
C LYS A 75 0.59 11.50 9.22
N GLU A 76 0.13 10.41 8.62
CA GLU A 76 0.87 9.16 8.56
C GLU A 76 2.25 9.35 7.92
N GLY A 77 3.26 8.75 8.55
CA GLY A 77 4.62 8.74 8.06
C GLY A 77 5.21 7.35 8.20
N LEU A 78 5.73 6.82 7.10
CA LEU A 78 6.50 5.57 7.08
C LEU A 78 7.75 5.80 6.24
N ASP A 79 8.86 5.19 6.64
CA ASP A 79 10.09 5.17 5.88
C ASP A 79 10.56 3.72 5.71
N LEU A 80 11.13 3.41 4.55
CA LEU A 80 11.78 2.13 4.33
C LEU A 80 13.03 2.05 5.22
N VAL A 81 12.95 1.21 6.24
CA VAL A 81 14.04 0.97 7.20
C VAL A 81 14.90 -0.24 6.86
N LYS A 82 14.41 -1.14 6.00
CA LYS A 82 15.13 -2.35 5.59
C LYS A 82 14.62 -2.87 4.26
N ASP A 83 15.53 -3.21 3.36
CA ASP A 83 15.24 -3.93 2.11
C ASP A 83 15.96 -5.29 2.14
N GLU A 84 15.20 -6.37 2.02
CA GLU A 84 15.73 -7.75 1.98
C GLU A 84 15.21 -8.50 0.76
N ARG A 85 16.14 -8.97 -0.09
CA ARG A 85 15.80 -9.80 -1.24
C ARG A 85 15.76 -11.27 -0.85
N LEU A 86 14.55 -11.83 -0.87
CA LEU A 86 14.36 -13.26 -0.60
C LEU A 86 14.76 -14.11 -1.81
N GLY A 87 15.61 -15.10 -1.57
CA GLY A 87 15.87 -16.17 -2.53
C GLY A 87 14.65 -17.10 -2.68
N PRO A 88 14.64 -18.00 -3.69
CA PRO A 88 13.49 -18.85 -3.99
C PRO A 88 13.00 -19.70 -2.81
N GLU A 89 13.91 -20.24 -2.00
CA GLU A 89 13.55 -21.05 -0.83
C GLU A 89 12.82 -20.21 0.24
N ALA A 90 13.37 -19.03 0.57
CA ALA A 90 12.77 -18.15 1.56
C ALA A 90 11.42 -17.60 1.09
N LEU A 91 11.30 -17.26 -0.19
CA LEU A 91 10.03 -16.87 -0.80
C LEU A 91 9.00 -18.00 -0.75
N GLY A 92 9.42 -19.25 -1.01
CA GLY A 92 8.57 -20.44 -0.88
C GLY A 92 8.04 -20.62 0.55
N LYS A 93 8.88 -20.41 1.57
CA LYS A 93 8.47 -20.43 2.98
C LYS A 93 7.47 -19.33 3.31
N ALA A 94 7.70 -18.11 2.83
CA ALA A 94 6.78 -16.98 3.01
C ALA A 94 5.39 -17.28 2.39
N ARG A 95 5.37 -17.77 1.14
CA ARG A 95 4.14 -18.19 0.45
C ARG A 95 3.39 -19.28 1.23
N ALA A 96 4.09 -20.30 1.72
CA ALA A 96 3.47 -21.36 2.52
C ALA A 96 2.87 -20.85 3.83
N ASN A 97 3.52 -19.89 4.49
CA ASN A 97 2.99 -19.28 5.72
C ASN A 97 1.77 -18.38 5.46
N ALA A 98 1.75 -17.64 4.35
CA ALA A 98 0.57 -16.87 3.94
C ALA A 98 -0.65 -17.78 3.73
N LEU A 99 -0.48 -18.96 3.12
CA LEU A 99 -1.57 -19.93 2.95
C LEU A 99 -2.04 -20.57 4.27
N LYS A 100 -1.19 -20.62 5.30
CA LYS A 100 -1.64 -21.02 6.65
C LYS A 100 -2.55 -19.95 7.27
N LEU A 101 -2.21 -18.68 7.11
CA LEU A 101 -3.05 -17.56 7.56
C LEU A 101 -4.40 -17.57 6.83
N GLU A 102 -4.38 -17.76 5.51
CA GLU A 102 -5.58 -17.93 4.69
C GLU A 102 -6.46 -19.06 5.23
N LYS A 103 -5.91 -20.27 5.39
CA LYS A 103 -6.69 -21.41 5.90
C LYS A 103 -7.30 -21.12 7.27
N HIS A 104 -6.53 -20.54 8.18
CA HIS A 104 -7.00 -20.21 9.51
C HIS A 104 -8.13 -19.19 9.49
N ALA A 105 -8.15 -18.27 8.53
CA ALA A 105 -9.20 -17.26 8.39
C ALA A 105 -10.62 -17.86 8.29
N TYR A 106 -10.76 -19.04 7.65
CA TYR A 106 -12.03 -19.78 7.52
C TYR A 106 -12.52 -20.39 8.84
N GLU A 107 -11.61 -20.59 9.79
CA GLU A 107 -11.94 -21.12 11.13
C GLU A 107 -12.42 -20.01 12.07
N ILE A 108 -12.00 -18.76 11.84
CA ILE A 108 -12.20 -17.65 12.78
C ILE A 108 -13.23 -16.60 12.35
N LYS A 109 -13.60 -16.53 11.07
CA LYS A 109 -14.61 -15.57 10.58
C LYS A 109 -15.54 -16.21 9.55
N ASP A 110 -16.83 -15.96 9.71
CA ASP A 110 -17.89 -16.53 8.88
C ASP A 110 -17.84 -16.02 7.43
N TYR A 111 -17.40 -14.78 7.20
CA TYR A 111 -17.40 -14.19 5.87
C TYR A 111 -16.33 -14.79 4.95
N TYR A 112 -15.20 -15.28 5.49
CA TYR A 112 -14.23 -16.02 4.67
C TYR A 112 -14.79 -17.35 4.17
N SER A 113 -15.69 -18.00 4.93
CA SER A 113 -16.34 -19.23 4.46
C SER A 113 -17.21 -19.05 3.20
N LYS A 114 -17.50 -17.80 2.84
CA LYS A 114 -18.30 -17.42 1.66
C LYS A 114 -17.44 -17.09 0.43
N THR A 115 -16.11 -17.17 0.54
CA THR A 115 -15.17 -16.90 -0.56
C THR A 115 -14.41 -18.16 -0.97
N GLU A 116 -13.85 -18.19 -2.19
CA GLU A 116 -12.92 -19.24 -2.57
C GLU A 116 -11.56 -19.04 -1.86
N PRO A 117 -10.92 -20.11 -1.34
CA PRO A 117 -9.58 -20.01 -0.79
C PRO A 117 -8.57 -19.47 -1.79
N ALA A 118 -7.67 -18.60 -1.32
CA ALA A 118 -6.54 -18.15 -2.09
C ALA A 118 -5.69 -19.35 -2.56
N LYS A 119 -5.24 -19.28 -3.82
CA LYS A 119 -4.38 -20.30 -4.44
C LYS A 119 -2.99 -19.70 -4.68
N PRO A 120 -1.92 -20.51 -4.68
CA PRO A 120 -0.61 -20.03 -5.08
C PRO A 120 -0.69 -19.39 -6.47
N THR A 121 -0.16 -18.17 -6.60
CA THR A 121 0.16 -17.59 -7.91
C THR A 121 1.57 -18.02 -8.31
N LEU A 122 1.83 -18.10 -9.61
CA LEU A 122 3.08 -18.58 -10.23
C LEU A 122 4.32 -17.91 -9.58
#